data_AF-A0A963M9J2-F1
#
_entry.id   AF-A0A963M9J2-F1
#
_cell.length_a   1.000
_cell.length_b   1.000
_cell.length_c   1.000
_cell.angle_alpha   90.00
_cell.angle_beta   90.00
_cell.angle_gamma   90.00
#
_symmetry.space_group_name_H-M   'P 1'
#
loop_
_entity.id
_entity.type
_entity.pdbx_description
1 polymer ?
#
loop_
_entity_poly.entity_id
_entity_poly.type
_entity_poly.pdbx_seq_one_letter_code
_entity_poly.pdbx_strand_id
1 'polypeptide(L)' 'MNTLKPPAASESSLDMLYQRPGFLLRRAHQLSVALFDLHCGALNLTPPQYGVLTVLSHAQGI' A
#
# COMPACT_ATOMS: atom_id res chain seq x y z
N MET A 1 -4.41 -44.08 -22.33
CA MET A 1 -4.93 -43.87 -20.96
C MET A 1 -4.15 -42.71 -20.36
N ASN A 2 -4.60 -41.48 -20.57
CA ASN A 2 -3.96 -40.30 -19.97
C ASN A 2 -4.98 -39.71 -19.00
N THR A 3 -4.77 -39.95 -17.71
CA THR A 3 -5.59 -39.41 -16.63
C THR A 3 -5.37 -37.91 -16.56
N LEU A 4 -6.32 -37.13 -17.07
CA LEU A 4 -6.43 -35.70 -16.75
C LEU A 4 -6.68 -35.58 -15.24
N LYS A 5 -5.66 -35.14 -14.52
CA LYS A 5 -5.77 -34.71 -13.13
C LYS A 5 -6.83 -33.60 -13.08
N PRO A 6 -7.90 -33.71 -12.28
CA PRO A 6 -8.86 -32.62 -12.13
C PRO A 6 -8.12 -31.37 -11.63
N PRO A 7 -8.47 -30.16 -12.10
CA PRO A 7 -7.83 -28.94 -11.64
C PRO A 7 -7.96 -28.88 -10.12
N ALA A 8 -6.82 -28.85 -9.43
CA ALA A 8 -6.78 -28.66 -7.99
C ALA A 8 -7.57 -27.38 -7.66
N ALA A 9 -8.31 -27.41 -6.55
CA ALA A 9 -9.20 -26.37 -6.07
C ALA A 9 -8.78 -24.96 -6.50
N SER A 10 -9.71 -24.23 -7.14
CA SER A 10 -9.51 -22.88 -7.67
C SER A 10 -8.83 -21.99 -6.64
N GLU A 11 -7.58 -21.59 -6.88
CA GLU A 11 -6.99 -20.46 -6.17
C GLU A 11 -7.98 -19.30 -6.26
N SER A 12 -8.31 -18.70 -5.13
CA SER A 12 -9.27 -17.60 -5.15
C SER A 12 -8.68 -16.46 -5.97
N SER A 13 -9.50 -15.72 -6.71
CA SER A 13 -9.01 -14.58 -7.49
C SER A 13 -8.29 -13.54 -6.63
N LEU A 14 -8.52 -13.55 -5.30
CA LEU A 14 -7.78 -12.75 -4.33
C LEU A 14 -6.35 -13.27 -4.15
N ASP A 15 -6.13 -14.57 -4.05
CA ASP A 15 -4.79 -15.16 -3.91
C ASP A 15 -3.90 -14.78 -5.10
N MET A 16 -4.46 -14.85 -6.31
CA MET A 16 -3.77 -14.38 -7.52
C MET A 16 -3.43 -12.89 -7.49
N LEU A 17 -4.30 -12.06 -6.90
CA LEU A 17 -4.09 -10.62 -6.80
C LEU A 17 -2.99 -10.27 -5.78
N TYR A 18 -2.96 -10.98 -4.65
CA TYR A 18 -1.95 -10.82 -3.60
C TYR A 18 -0.56 -11.33 -4.01
N GLN A 19 -0.45 -12.19 -5.02
CA GLN A 19 0.85 -12.55 -5.61
C GLN A 19 1.48 -11.44 -6.47
N ARG A 20 0.72 -10.41 -6.86
CA ARG A 20 1.22 -9.34 -7.74
C ARG A 20 1.94 -8.26 -6.92
N PRO A 21 3.27 -8.08 -7.08
CA PRO A 21 4.03 -7.13 -6.25
C PRO A 21 3.53 -5.69 -6.37
N GLY A 22 3.15 -5.25 -7.57
CA GLY A 22 2.57 -3.92 -7.76
C GLY A 22 1.22 -3.73 -7.05
N PHE A 23 0.42 -4.79 -6.87
CA PHE A 23 -0.82 -4.71 -6.10
C PHE A 23 -0.53 -4.53 -4.61
N LEU A 24 0.40 -5.33 -4.07
CA LEU A 24 0.84 -5.22 -2.68
C LEU A 24 1.38 -3.83 -2.37
N LEU A 25 2.23 -3.27 -3.22
CA LEU A 25 2.77 -1.92 -3.05
C LEU A 25 1.67 -0.85 -3.02
N ARG A 26 0.70 -0.94 -3.94
CA ARG A 26 -0.45 -0.02 -3.93
C ARG A 26 -1.29 -0.17 -2.67
N ARG A 27 -1.54 -1.40 -2.22
CA ARG A 27 -2.33 -1.66 -1.01
C ARG A 27 -1.62 -1.15 0.25
N ALA A 28 -0.32 -1.36 0.36
CA ALA A 28 0.50 -0.82 1.44
C ALA A 28 0.47 0.71 1.45
N HIS A 29 0.60 1.34 0.27
CA HIS A 29 0.48 2.80 0.15
C HIS A 29 -0.89 3.32 0.60
N GLN A 30 -1.98 2.69 0.16
CA GLN A 30 -3.34 3.06 0.58
C GLN A 30 -3.53 2.96 2.10
N LEU A 31 -3.05 1.88 2.71
CA LEU A 31 -3.11 1.71 4.17
C LEU A 31 -2.30 2.78 4.90
N SER A 32 -1.10 3.11 4.39
CA SER A 32 -0.26 4.18 4.93
C SER A 32 -0.96 5.54 4.88
N VAL A 33 -1.59 5.89 3.75
CA VAL A 33 -2.37 7.13 3.60
C VAL A 33 -3.56 7.17 4.56
N ALA A 34 -4.31 6.07 4.69
CA ALA A 34 -5.45 6.00 5.60
C ALA A 34 -5.05 6.12 7.07
N LEU A 35 -3.92 5.50 7.46
CA LEU A 35 -3.36 5.63 8.80
C LEU A 35 -2.90 7.06 9.06
N PHE A 36 -2.28 7.72 8.08
CA PHE A 36 -1.90 9.12 8.21
C PHE A 36 -3.12 10.00 8.45
N ASP A 37 -4.17 9.87 7.64
CA ASP A 37 -5.40 10.66 7.77
C ASP A 37 -6.07 10.46 9.15
N LEU A 38 -6.11 9.21 9.64
CA LEU A 38 -6.64 8.88 10.96
C LEU A 38 -5.93 9.63 12.10
N HIS A 39 -4.61 9.82 12.01
CA HIS A 39 -3.82 10.41 13.10
C HIS A 39 -3.54 11.90 12.90
N CYS A 40 -3.53 12.38 11.65
CA CYS A 40 -3.12 13.74 11.29
C CYS A 40 -4.25 14.58 10.67
N GLY A 41 -5.46 14.02 10.49
CA GLY A 41 -6.59 14.73 9.88
C GLY A 41 -6.97 16.03 10.60
N ALA A 42 -6.81 16.08 11.93
CA ALA A 42 -7.02 17.31 12.72
C ALA A 42 -6.05 18.45 12.36
N LEU A 43 -4.89 18.13 11.80
CA LEU A 43 -3.88 19.10 11.35
C LEU A 43 -4.14 19.60 9.93
N ASN A 44 -5.13 19.03 9.23
CA ASN A 44 -5.42 19.31 7.82
C ASN A 44 -4.17 19.21 6.92
N LEU A 45 -3.31 18.23 7.20
CA LEU A 45 -2.11 17.94 6.43
C LEU A 45 -2.33 16.70 5.57
N THR A 46 -1.65 16.68 4.43
CA THR A 46 -1.50 15.48 3.60
C THR A 46 -0.14 14.82 3.84
N PRO A 47 0.01 13.52 3.57
CA PRO A 47 1.31 12.84 3.73
C PRO A 47 2.45 13.52 2.97
N PRO A 48 2.28 14.00 1.71
CA PRO A 48 3.33 14.73 1.01
C PRO A 48 3.71 16.05 1.68
N GLN A 49 2.73 16.83 2.16
CA GLN A 49 3.00 18.09 2.87
C GLN A 49 3.78 17.85 4.16
N TYR A 50 3.42 16.81 4.93
CA TYR A 50 4.18 16.40 6.10
C TYR A 50 5.62 15.99 5.73
N GLY A 51 5.81 15.28 4.61
CA GLY A 51 7.13 14.98 4.09
C GLY A 51 7.98 16.23 3.81
N VAL A 52 7.38 17.25 3.18
CA VAL A 52 8.06 18.56 2.96
C VAL A 52 8.45 19.21 4.28
N LEU A 53 7.51 19.30 5.24
CA LEU A 53 7.79 19.89 6.56
C LEU A 53 8.88 19.12 7.32
N THR A 54 8.93 17.79 7.17
CA THR A 54 9.96 16.94 7.77
C THR A 54 11.33 17.25 7.16
N VAL A 55 11.43 17.43 5.85
CA VAL A 55 12.70 17.83 5.21
C VAL A 55 13.11 19.22 5.68
N LEU A 56 12.18 20.19 5.70
CA LEU A 56 12.45 21.54 6.16
C LEU A 56 12.92 21.59 7.63
N SER A 57 12.39 20.73 8.50
CA SER A 57 12.81 20.69 9.90
C SER A 57 14.23 20.14 10.12
N HIS A 58 14.75 19.38 9.15
CA HIS A 58 16.10 18.80 9.21
C HIS A 58 17.11 19.56 8.33
N ALA A 59 16.64 20.32 7.35
CA ALA A 59 17.47 21.15 6.51
C ALA A 59 17.81 22.46 7.26
N GLN A 60 19.04 22.57 7.75
CA GLN A 60 19.53 23.84 8.31
C GLN A 60 19.83 24.82 7.16
N GLY A 61 18.98 25.83 6.98
CA GLY A 61 19.29 27.01 6.16
C GLY A 61 18.86 27.00 4.70
N ILE A 62 17.76 26.33 4.34
CA ILE A 62 17.01 26.66 3.11
C ILE A 62 16.17 27.92 3.37
#